data_AF-A0A961PWV7-F1
#
_entry.id   AF-A0A961PWV7-F1
#
_cell.length_a   1.000
_cell.length_b   1.000
_cell.length_c   1.000
_cell.angle_alpha   90.00
_cell.angle_beta   90.00
_cell.angle_gamma   90.00
#
_symmetry.space_group_name_H-M   'P 1'
#
loop_
_entity.id
_entity.type
_entity.pdbx_description
1 polymer ?
#
loop_
_entity_poly.entity_id
_entity_poly.type
_entity_poly.pdbx_seq_one_letter_code
_entity_poly.pdbx_strand_id
1 'polypeptide(L)'
;GALHSDPAYAGALFQVASQFNLLEMAAPRLTPEDGVAIYASDPTQGPACAIAAGAATIYRNYFVPVDGVPGQTRDRQLDGLAAIGSALGAELGVAPAILWTMQNGYALCTETGLARIAAHLDGLDDAARDRLRAKLRIGFHRDVEVTRQDAPPAQRVSQAFCSAMPVAYCPHERALWQPLARLVLEAAYEATLCAALINARAGGSRRVVLTRLGGGAFGNDDAWIDAAMRRALHIARNADLDVVILSWGGPPRSMIDLAAEFG
;
A
#
# COMPACT_ATOMS: atom_id res chain seq x y z
N GLY A 1 -1.21 -13.98 5.87
CA GLY A 1 -1.80 -15.33 5.88
C GLY A 1 -2.40 -15.70 7.21
N ALA A 2 -1.64 -16.36 8.10
CA ALA A 2 -2.17 -17.02 9.31
C ALA A 2 -3.04 -16.13 10.22
N LEU A 3 -2.63 -14.88 10.46
CA LEU A 3 -3.42 -13.95 11.30
C LEU A 3 -4.83 -13.66 10.75
N HIS A 4 -5.08 -13.85 9.46
CA HIS A 4 -6.44 -13.69 8.92
C HIS A 4 -7.38 -14.79 9.45
N SER A 5 -6.85 -15.99 9.68
CA SER A 5 -7.61 -17.13 10.23
C SER A 5 -7.76 -17.07 11.75
N ASP A 6 -7.05 -16.18 12.44
CA ASP A 6 -7.12 -16.08 13.90
C ASP A 6 -8.44 -15.39 14.32
N PRO A 7 -9.28 -16.04 15.15
CA PRO A 7 -10.51 -15.44 15.67
C PRO A 7 -10.32 -14.08 16.35
N ALA A 8 -9.15 -13.83 16.95
CA ALA A 8 -8.83 -12.55 17.57
C ALA A 8 -8.78 -11.38 16.56
N TYR A 9 -8.68 -11.68 15.27
CA TYR A 9 -8.65 -10.70 14.18
C TYR A 9 -9.95 -10.67 13.38
N ALA A 10 -11.03 -11.30 13.86
CA ALA A 10 -12.34 -11.19 13.23
C ALA A 10 -12.75 -9.71 13.10
N GLY A 11 -13.11 -9.30 11.88
CA GLY A 11 -13.47 -7.94 11.52
C GLY A 11 -12.31 -6.94 11.51
N ALA A 12 -11.06 -7.34 11.74
CA ALA A 12 -9.91 -6.45 11.74
C ALA A 12 -9.55 -5.97 10.32
N LEU A 13 -8.89 -4.81 10.22
CA LEU A 13 -8.30 -4.32 8.98
C LEU A 13 -6.83 -4.75 8.89
N PHE A 14 -6.43 -5.33 7.76
CA PHE A 14 -5.04 -5.62 7.44
C PHE A 14 -4.50 -4.65 6.39
N GLN A 15 -3.37 -4.00 6.67
CA GLN A 15 -2.58 -3.35 5.63
C GLN A 15 -1.88 -4.43 4.79
N VAL A 16 -2.11 -4.39 3.47
CA VAL A 16 -1.57 -5.35 2.52
C VAL A 16 -0.65 -4.61 1.56
N ALA A 17 0.61 -5.05 1.48
CA ALA A 17 1.53 -4.56 0.47
C ALA A 17 1.05 -5.02 -0.91
N SER A 18 0.94 -4.07 -1.82
CA SER A 18 0.39 -4.24 -3.17
C SER A 18 1.14 -3.33 -4.14
N GLN A 19 0.93 -3.49 -5.45
CA GLN A 19 1.33 -2.51 -6.45
C GLN A 19 0.29 -1.39 -6.60
N PHE A 20 0.58 -0.34 -7.38
CA PHE A 20 -0.38 0.75 -7.63
C PHE A 20 -1.62 0.30 -8.41
N ASN A 21 -1.60 -0.88 -9.05
CA ASN A 21 -2.79 -1.51 -9.65
C ASN A 21 -3.58 -2.40 -8.70
N LEU A 22 -3.23 -2.42 -7.40
CA LEU A 22 -3.91 -3.18 -6.35
C LEU A 22 -3.78 -4.71 -6.50
N LEU A 23 -2.75 -5.17 -7.21
CA LEU A 23 -2.36 -6.58 -7.34
C LEU A 23 -1.02 -6.83 -6.65
N GLU A 24 -0.61 -8.09 -6.58
CA GLU A 24 0.64 -8.54 -5.94
C GLU A 24 1.49 -9.39 -6.91
N MET A 25 1.73 -8.85 -8.10
CA MET A 25 2.54 -9.48 -9.14
C MET A 25 4.01 -9.57 -8.69
N ALA A 26 4.68 -10.70 -8.95
CA ALA A 26 6.05 -10.92 -8.47
C ALA A 26 7.12 -10.07 -9.20
N ALA A 27 6.79 -9.56 -10.40
CA ALA A 27 7.70 -8.74 -11.20
C ALA A 27 6.96 -7.80 -12.15
N PRO A 28 7.57 -6.67 -12.57
CA PRO A 28 6.98 -5.73 -13.52
C PRO A 28 6.61 -6.31 -14.88
N ARG A 29 7.17 -7.46 -15.26
CA ARG A 29 6.83 -8.14 -16.53
C ARG A 29 5.54 -8.95 -16.47
N LEU A 30 5.08 -9.30 -15.27
CA LEU A 30 3.88 -10.12 -15.09
C LEU A 30 2.63 -9.24 -15.15
N THR A 31 1.59 -9.74 -15.79
CA THR A 31 0.37 -8.99 -16.10
C THR A 31 -0.85 -9.64 -15.43
N PRO A 32 -2.00 -8.94 -15.35
CA PRO A 32 -3.24 -9.53 -14.83
C PRO A 32 -3.64 -10.86 -15.48
N GLU A 33 -3.28 -11.07 -16.75
CA GLU A 33 -3.55 -12.31 -17.50
C GLU A 33 -2.69 -13.50 -17.06
N ASP A 34 -1.52 -13.29 -16.45
CA ASP A 34 -0.75 -14.37 -15.82
C ASP A 34 -1.50 -14.98 -14.63
N GLY A 35 -2.47 -14.22 -14.10
CA GLY A 35 -3.48 -14.69 -13.18
C GLY A 35 -3.02 -14.83 -11.74
N VAL A 36 -3.99 -15.09 -10.87
CA VAL A 36 -3.78 -15.07 -9.41
C VAL A 36 -3.10 -16.32 -8.85
N ALA A 37 -2.95 -17.37 -9.67
CA ALA A 37 -2.30 -18.62 -9.26
C ALA A 37 -0.80 -18.44 -8.96
N ILE A 38 -0.16 -17.45 -9.58
CA ILE A 38 1.27 -17.15 -9.39
C ILE A 38 1.59 -16.79 -7.93
N TYR A 39 0.60 -16.30 -7.17
CA TYR A 39 0.76 -15.90 -5.77
C TYR A 39 1.18 -17.08 -4.88
N ALA A 40 0.82 -18.31 -5.26
CA ALA A 40 1.21 -19.52 -4.51
C ALA A 40 2.73 -19.77 -4.52
N SER A 41 3.45 -19.20 -5.49
CA SER A 41 4.91 -19.33 -5.62
C SER A 41 5.69 -18.15 -5.01
N ASP A 42 5.00 -17.13 -4.51
CA ASP A 42 5.60 -15.92 -3.96
C ASP A 42 5.46 -15.90 -2.42
N PRO A 43 6.57 -16.01 -1.67
CA PRO A 43 6.52 -16.07 -0.20
C PRO A 43 6.35 -14.70 0.48
N THR A 44 6.15 -13.61 -0.27
CA THR A 44 6.02 -12.26 0.31
C THR A 44 4.66 -12.03 0.98
N GLN A 45 4.57 -10.94 1.75
CA GLN A 45 3.39 -10.63 2.58
C GLN A 45 2.13 -10.37 1.76
N GLY A 46 2.25 -9.68 0.62
CA GLY A 46 1.12 -9.36 -0.26
C GLY A 46 0.39 -10.62 -0.74
N PRO A 47 1.08 -11.53 -1.45
CA PRO A 47 0.57 -12.82 -1.88
C PRO A 47 -0.03 -13.65 -0.73
N ALA A 48 0.62 -13.68 0.45
CA ALA A 48 0.10 -14.39 1.61
C ALA A 48 -1.23 -13.81 2.15
N CYS A 49 -1.50 -12.52 1.95
CA CYS A 49 -2.78 -11.90 2.29
C CYS A 49 -3.80 -12.07 1.16
N ALA A 50 -3.35 -12.01 -0.10
CA ALA A 50 -4.17 -12.25 -1.27
C ALA A 50 -4.74 -13.68 -1.31
N ILE A 51 -3.93 -14.69 -0.96
CA ILE A 51 -4.37 -16.09 -0.83
C ILE A 51 -5.35 -16.24 0.34
N ALA A 52 -5.15 -15.50 1.43
CA ALA A 52 -6.02 -15.60 2.60
C ALA A 52 -7.45 -15.12 2.33
N ALA A 53 -7.63 -14.21 1.37
CA ALA A 53 -8.92 -13.73 0.90
C ALA A 53 -9.05 -13.98 -0.61
N GLY A 54 -9.06 -15.26 -1.01
CA GLY A 54 -8.94 -15.68 -2.41
C GLY A 54 -10.06 -15.13 -3.31
N ALA A 55 -11.31 -15.15 -2.84
CA ALA A 55 -12.44 -14.59 -3.61
C ALA A 55 -12.28 -13.09 -3.89
N ALA A 56 -11.81 -12.34 -2.89
CA ALA A 56 -11.49 -10.92 -3.03
C ALA A 56 -10.38 -10.68 -4.05
N THR A 57 -9.33 -11.49 -4.02
CA THR A 57 -8.22 -11.42 -4.98
C THR A 57 -8.68 -11.72 -6.41
N ILE A 58 -9.48 -12.77 -6.60
CA ILE A 58 -10.09 -13.10 -7.90
C ILE A 58 -10.93 -11.92 -8.41
N TYR A 59 -11.71 -11.29 -7.54
CA TYR A 59 -12.49 -10.11 -7.89
C TYR A 59 -11.60 -8.95 -8.37
N ARG A 60 -10.55 -8.59 -7.61
CA ARG A 60 -9.62 -7.50 -7.97
C ARG A 60 -8.91 -7.72 -9.30
N ASN A 61 -8.64 -8.97 -9.67
CA ASN A 61 -7.96 -9.25 -10.93
C ASN A 61 -8.95 -9.29 -12.10
N TYR A 62 -10.05 -10.05 -11.98
CA TYR A 62 -10.89 -10.43 -13.12
C TYR A 62 -12.23 -9.68 -13.23
N PHE A 63 -12.70 -9.02 -12.16
CA PHE A 63 -14.06 -8.50 -12.10
C PHE A 63 -14.17 -7.04 -11.68
N VAL A 64 -13.14 -6.46 -11.06
CA VAL A 64 -13.14 -5.04 -10.69
C VAL A 64 -13.36 -4.19 -11.94
N PRO A 65 -14.28 -3.20 -11.91
CA PRO A 65 -14.47 -2.34 -13.07
C PRO A 65 -13.27 -1.42 -13.24
N VAL A 66 -12.62 -1.49 -14.41
CA VAL A 66 -11.61 -0.53 -14.86
C VAL A 66 -12.14 0.12 -16.13
N ASP A 67 -12.33 1.43 -16.09
CA ASP A 67 -12.97 2.22 -17.16
C ASP A 67 -14.32 1.63 -17.63
N GLY A 68 -15.12 1.16 -16.68
CA GLY A 68 -16.44 0.58 -16.93
C GLY A 68 -16.43 -0.87 -17.45
N VAL A 69 -15.25 -1.47 -17.66
CA VAL A 69 -15.11 -2.87 -18.12
C VAL A 69 -14.63 -3.76 -16.98
N PRO A 70 -15.24 -4.93 -16.76
CA PRO A 70 -14.78 -5.87 -15.74
C PRO A 70 -13.36 -6.37 -15.99
N GLY A 71 -12.56 -6.40 -14.92
CA GLY A 71 -11.23 -6.98 -14.88
C GLY A 71 -10.12 -6.05 -15.36
N GLN A 72 -8.96 -6.25 -14.75
CA GLN A 72 -7.71 -5.62 -15.17
C GLN A 72 -7.08 -6.44 -16.29
N THR A 73 -6.45 -5.76 -17.25
CA THR A 73 -5.68 -6.38 -18.33
C THR A 73 -4.30 -5.72 -18.41
N ARG A 74 -3.38 -6.26 -19.21
CA ARG A 74 -2.07 -5.64 -19.50
C ARG A 74 -2.20 -4.16 -19.84
N ASP A 75 -3.21 -3.81 -20.63
CA ASP A 75 -3.38 -2.48 -21.22
C ASP A 75 -4.38 -1.59 -20.46
N ARG A 76 -5.07 -2.13 -19.45
CA ARG A 76 -6.09 -1.40 -18.67
C ARG A 76 -6.06 -1.85 -17.22
N GLN A 77 -5.51 -1.02 -16.36
CA GLN A 77 -5.30 -1.32 -14.94
C GLN A 77 -5.73 -0.15 -14.07
N LEU A 78 -6.01 -0.45 -12.81
CA LEU A 78 -6.12 0.60 -11.80
C LEU A 78 -4.74 1.26 -11.61
N ASP A 79 -4.75 2.55 -11.26
CA ASP A 79 -3.54 3.28 -10.93
C ASP A 79 -3.80 4.18 -9.71
N GLY A 80 -3.32 3.72 -8.56
CA GLY A 80 -3.42 4.42 -7.28
C GLY A 80 -2.57 5.69 -7.20
N LEU A 81 -1.58 5.85 -8.09
CA LEU A 81 -0.68 6.99 -8.15
C LEU A 81 -1.09 8.04 -9.21
N ALA A 82 -2.04 7.71 -10.09
CA ALA A 82 -2.45 8.55 -11.23
C ALA A 82 -2.75 10.02 -10.87
N ALA A 83 -3.47 10.25 -9.76
CA ALA A 83 -3.86 11.59 -9.33
C ALA A 83 -2.66 12.40 -8.79
N ILE A 84 -1.69 11.74 -8.14
CA ILE A 84 -0.42 12.37 -7.74
C ILE A 84 0.41 12.69 -9.00
N GLY A 85 0.53 11.75 -9.94
CA GLY A 85 1.27 11.96 -11.19
C GLY A 85 0.72 13.11 -12.02
N SER A 86 -0.60 13.22 -12.12
CA SER A 86 -1.26 14.33 -12.83
C SER A 86 -1.02 15.67 -12.12
N ALA A 87 -1.09 15.72 -10.79
CA ALA A 87 -0.82 16.93 -10.02
C ALA A 87 0.64 17.38 -10.16
N LEU A 88 1.59 16.47 -9.98
CA LEU A 88 3.02 16.76 -10.15
C LEU A 88 3.35 17.18 -11.59
N GLY A 89 2.77 16.53 -12.60
CA GLY A 89 2.97 16.90 -14.00
C GLY A 89 2.49 18.32 -14.29
N ALA A 90 1.32 18.70 -13.77
CA ALA A 90 0.78 20.05 -13.90
C ALA A 90 1.64 21.09 -13.16
N GLU A 91 2.03 20.81 -11.92
CA GLU A 91 2.83 21.71 -11.08
C GLU A 91 4.25 21.92 -11.62
N LEU A 92 4.85 20.88 -12.21
CA LEU A 92 6.20 20.91 -12.79
C LEU A 92 6.21 21.35 -14.27
N GLY A 93 5.05 21.50 -14.91
CA GLY A 93 4.94 21.80 -16.34
C GLY A 93 5.55 20.71 -17.24
N VAL A 94 5.40 19.44 -16.87
CA VAL A 94 5.94 18.30 -17.63
C VAL A 94 4.87 17.24 -17.92
N ALA A 95 5.08 16.50 -19.01
CA ALA A 95 4.28 15.31 -19.27
C ALA A 95 4.55 14.23 -18.19
N PRO A 96 3.52 13.45 -17.76
CA PRO A 96 3.70 12.40 -16.75
C PRO A 96 4.79 11.37 -17.06
N ALA A 97 5.01 11.07 -18.34
CA ALA A 97 6.06 10.15 -18.80
C ALA A 97 7.49 10.62 -18.48
N ILE A 98 7.69 11.92 -18.18
CA ILE A 98 8.97 12.44 -17.69
C ILE A 98 9.19 12.04 -16.23
N LEU A 99 8.12 11.88 -15.45
CA LEU A 99 8.20 11.52 -14.03
C LEU A 99 8.51 10.03 -13.86
N TRP A 100 7.66 9.18 -14.45
CA TRP A 100 7.81 7.72 -14.43
C TRP A 100 7.04 7.05 -15.55
N THR A 101 7.42 5.81 -15.85
CA THR A 101 6.62 4.88 -16.65
C THR A 101 5.92 3.91 -15.72
N MET A 102 4.58 3.85 -15.79
CA MET A 102 3.81 2.83 -15.06
C MET A 102 3.86 1.52 -15.83
N GLN A 103 4.33 0.44 -15.19
CA GLN A 103 4.36 -0.89 -15.78
C GLN A 103 3.80 -1.90 -14.79
N ASN A 104 2.61 -2.45 -15.06
CA ASN A 104 1.94 -3.44 -14.20
C ASN A 104 1.87 -3.03 -12.72
N GLY A 105 1.56 -1.76 -12.46
CA GLY A 105 1.48 -1.18 -11.11
C GLY A 105 2.82 -0.78 -10.48
N TYR A 106 3.94 -0.91 -11.20
CA TYR A 106 5.24 -0.39 -10.80
C TYR A 106 5.48 0.99 -11.42
N ALA A 107 5.62 2.02 -10.58
CA ALA A 107 6.01 3.36 -11.02
C ALA A 107 7.53 3.43 -11.23
N LEU A 108 8.00 3.07 -12.43
CA LEU A 108 9.41 3.08 -12.79
C LEU A 108 9.86 4.52 -13.08
N CYS A 109 10.35 5.20 -12.04
CA CYS A 109 10.71 6.60 -12.11
C CYS A 109 11.97 6.82 -12.94
N THR A 110 12.01 7.95 -13.64
CA THR A 110 13.24 8.41 -14.30
C THR A 110 14.07 9.22 -13.30
N GLU A 111 15.38 9.23 -13.45
CA GLU A 111 16.27 10.07 -12.64
C GLU A 111 15.89 11.55 -12.71
N THR A 112 15.57 12.04 -13.92
CA THR A 112 15.14 13.43 -14.13
C THR A 112 13.81 13.71 -13.42
N GLY A 113 12.88 12.75 -13.47
CA GLY A 113 11.60 12.82 -12.77
C GLY A 113 11.80 12.95 -11.26
N LEU A 114 12.61 12.07 -10.67
CA LEU A 114 12.92 12.10 -9.24
C LEU A 114 13.57 13.41 -8.82
N ALA A 115 14.57 13.90 -9.57
CA ALA A 115 15.26 15.15 -9.26
C ALA A 115 14.30 16.36 -9.27
N ARG A 116 13.40 16.44 -10.27
CA ARG A 116 12.40 17.51 -10.36
C ARG A 116 11.37 17.43 -9.23
N ILE A 117 10.89 16.23 -8.93
CA ILE A 117 9.93 16.00 -7.84
C ILE A 117 10.57 16.36 -6.49
N ALA A 118 11.81 15.94 -6.24
CA ALA A 118 12.54 16.26 -5.02
C ALA A 118 12.65 17.77 -4.81
N ALA A 119 13.16 18.50 -5.81
CA ALA A 119 13.30 19.95 -5.75
C ALA A 119 11.96 20.66 -5.52
N HIS A 120 10.89 20.16 -6.13
CA HIS A 120 9.54 20.71 -5.94
C HIS A 120 9.02 20.47 -4.53
N LEU A 121 9.09 19.23 -4.03
CA LEU A 121 8.59 18.86 -2.70
C LEU A 121 9.37 19.56 -1.57
N ASP A 122 10.65 19.86 -1.77
CA ASP A 122 11.47 20.62 -0.82
C ASP A 122 11.01 22.09 -0.71
N GLY A 123 10.47 22.65 -1.80
CA GLY A 123 9.92 24.02 -1.82
C GLY A 123 8.50 24.13 -1.28
N LEU A 124 7.80 23.01 -1.03
CA LEU A 124 6.43 23.02 -0.56
C LEU A 124 6.34 23.23 0.96
N ASP A 125 5.33 24.00 1.38
CA ASP A 125 4.88 23.99 2.77
C ASP A 125 4.10 22.70 3.10
N ASP A 126 3.81 22.47 4.38
CA ASP A 126 3.17 21.23 4.80
C ASP A 126 1.73 21.11 4.27
N ALA A 127 1.02 22.23 4.14
CA ALA A 127 -0.34 22.25 3.60
C ALA A 127 -0.37 21.86 2.11
N ALA A 128 0.62 22.27 1.33
CA ALA A 128 0.78 21.86 -0.06
C ALA A 128 1.17 20.39 -0.18
N ARG A 129 2.06 19.90 0.69
CA ARG A 129 2.37 18.46 0.76
C ARG A 129 1.14 17.63 1.15
N ASP A 130 0.32 18.11 2.08
CA ASP A 130 -0.94 17.45 2.46
C ASP A 130 -1.92 17.37 1.29
N ARG A 131 -2.02 18.42 0.45
CA ARG A 131 -2.84 18.39 -0.77
C ARG A 131 -2.37 17.33 -1.77
N LEU A 132 -1.08 17.01 -1.81
CA LEU A 132 -0.54 15.92 -2.63
C LEU A 132 -0.79 14.55 -1.96
N ARG A 133 -0.54 14.41 -0.66
CA ARG A 133 -0.82 13.18 0.11
C ARG A 133 -2.27 12.72 -0.05
N ALA A 134 -3.22 13.65 0.04
CA ALA A 134 -4.64 13.39 -0.11
C ALA A 134 -5.07 12.87 -1.51
N LYS A 135 -4.17 12.88 -2.51
CA LYS A 135 -4.45 12.36 -3.86
C LYS A 135 -4.11 10.89 -4.01
N LEU A 136 -3.33 10.28 -3.11
CA LEU A 136 -3.03 8.86 -3.18
C LEU A 136 -4.32 8.05 -3.04
N ARG A 137 -4.49 7.03 -3.88
CA ARG A 137 -5.60 6.07 -3.76
C ARG A 137 -5.05 4.71 -3.35
N ILE A 138 -5.76 4.08 -2.42
CA ILE A 138 -5.52 2.70 -1.98
C ILE A 138 -6.72 1.83 -2.32
N GLY A 139 -6.50 0.52 -2.42
CA GLY A 139 -7.60 -0.45 -2.53
C GLY A 139 -8.20 -0.72 -1.16
N PHE A 140 -9.53 -0.86 -1.07
CA PHE A 140 -10.18 -1.21 0.18
C PHE A 140 -11.25 -2.29 -0.04
N HIS A 141 -10.98 -3.47 0.50
CA HIS A 141 -11.93 -4.56 0.57
C HIS A 141 -12.45 -4.69 2.00
N ARG A 142 -13.77 -4.74 2.16
CA ARG A 142 -14.42 -4.78 3.47
C ARG A 142 -15.16 -6.11 3.68
N ASP A 143 -15.08 -6.65 4.88
CA ASP A 143 -15.81 -7.84 5.34
C ASP A 143 -15.66 -9.05 4.41
N VAL A 144 -14.45 -9.23 3.87
CA VAL A 144 -14.13 -10.34 2.98
C VAL A 144 -14.00 -11.62 3.78
N GLU A 145 -14.56 -12.71 3.24
CA GLU A 145 -14.43 -14.03 3.83
C GLU A 145 -12.97 -14.52 3.70
N VAL A 146 -12.46 -15.08 4.79
CA VAL A 146 -11.15 -15.72 4.82
C VAL A 146 -11.30 -17.14 4.27
N THR A 147 -10.68 -17.39 3.12
CA THR A 147 -10.86 -18.64 2.36
C THR A 147 -9.80 -19.70 2.68
N ARG A 148 -9.10 -19.56 3.80
CA ARG A 148 -8.09 -20.53 4.23
C ARG A 148 -8.75 -21.72 4.89
N GLN A 149 -8.18 -22.91 4.70
CA GLN A 149 -8.71 -24.14 5.30
C GLN A 149 -8.67 -24.15 6.84
N ASP A 150 -7.72 -23.42 7.42
CA ASP A 150 -7.57 -23.26 8.87
C ASP A 150 -8.43 -22.14 9.47
N ALA A 151 -9.25 -21.46 8.66
CA ALA A 151 -10.10 -20.38 9.12
C ALA A 151 -11.37 -20.92 9.83
N PRO A 152 -11.77 -20.31 10.96
CA PRO A 152 -13.07 -20.57 11.57
C PRO A 152 -14.22 -20.28 10.60
N PRO A 153 -15.37 -20.96 10.78
CA PRO A 153 -16.57 -20.65 10.00
C PRO A 153 -16.94 -19.16 10.10
N ALA A 154 -17.29 -18.56 8.95
CA ALA A 154 -17.67 -17.15 8.84
C ALA A 154 -16.59 -16.13 9.28
N GLN A 155 -15.32 -16.54 9.39
CA GLN A 155 -14.21 -15.62 9.61
C GLN A 155 -14.15 -14.58 8.49
N ARG A 156 -14.23 -13.30 8.86
CA ARG A 156 -14.16 -12.15 7.95
C ARG A 156 -13.13 -11.15 8.42
N VAL A 157 -12.47 -10.53 7.47
CA VAL A 157 -11.50 -9.45 7.70
C VAL A 157 -11.69 -8.38 6.63
N SER A 158 -11.07 -7.23 6.82
CA SER A 158 -10.96 -6.19 5.79
C SER A 158 -9.50 -6.03 5.38
N GLN A 159 -9.25 -5.58 4.15
CA GLN A 159 -7.91 -5.41 3.60
C GLN A 159 -7.76 -4.03 2.93
N ALA A 160 -6.69 -3.31 3.29
CA ALA A 160 -6.27 -2.07 2.67
C ALA A 160 -5.01 -2.32 1.81
N PHE A 161 -5.16 -2.28 0.49
CA PHE A 161 -4.09 -2.52 -0.48
C PHE A 161 -3.32 -1.23 -0.73
N CYS A 162 -2.11 -1.18 -0.22
CA CYS A 162 -1.26 0.00 -0.26
C CYS A 162 0.02 -0.32 -1.04
N SER A 163 0.44 0.62 -1.87
CA SER A 163 1.71 0.55 -2.60
C SER A 163 2.72 1.53 -2.02
N ALA A 164 3.99 1.16 -2.06
CA ALA A 164 5.10 2.08 -1.86
C ALA A 164 5.81 2.33 -3.21
N MET A 165 6.84 3.18 -3.22
CA MET A 165 7.64 3.37 -4.42
C MET A 165 8.57 2.17 -4.65
N PRO A 166 8.74 1.67 -5.89
CA PRO A 166 9.56 0.49 -6.19
C PRO A 166 11.05 0.85 -6.32
N VAL A 167 11.64 1.40 -5.25
CA VAL A 167 13.03 1.93 -5.21
C VAL A 167 14.05 0.91 -5.74
N ALA A 168 13.94 -0.35 -5.34
CA ALA A 168 14.88 -1.41 -5.76
C ALA A 168 14.78 -1.82 -7.24
N TYR A 169 13.75 -1.37 -7.97
CA TYR A 169 13.52 -1.73 -9.37
C TYR A 169 14.10 -0.71 -10.37
N CYS A 170 14.71 0.37 -9.87
CA CYS A 170 15.32 1.41 -10.70
C CYS A 170 16.75 1.70 -10.21
N PRO A 171 17.74 1.81 -11.11
CA PRO A 171 19.14 2.02 -10.74
C PRO A 171 19.44 3.52 -10.50
N HIS A 172 18.72 4.15 -9.57
CA HIS A 172 18.89 5.58 -9.24
C HIS A 172 19.31 5.77 -7.78
N GLU A 173 19.96 6.90 -7.49
CA GLU A 173 20.43 7.21 -6.14
C GLU A 173 19.27 7.24 -5.14
N ARG A 174 19.46 6.57 -3.99
CA ARG A 174 18.45 6.48 -2.93
C ARG A 174 17.99 7.86 -2.43
N ALA A 175 18.89 8.85 -2.39
CA ALA A 175 18.56 10.20 -1.96
C ALA A 175 17.48 10.87 -2.84
N LEU A 176 17.50 10.61 -4.15
CA LEU A 176 16.50 11.16 -5.09
C LEU A 176 15.10 10.58 -4.85
N TRP A 177 15.01 9.35 -4.34
CA TRP A 177 13.73 8.71 -4.03
C TRP A 177 13.07 9.25 -2.77
N GLN A 178 13.88 9.70 -1.80
CA GLN A 178 13.41 9.99 -0.45
C GLN A 178 12.17 10.90 -0.40
N PRO A 179 12.09 12.04 -1.12
CA PRO A 179 10.95 12.94 -1.01
C PRO A 179 9.64 12.30 -1.51
N LEU A 180 9.67 11.65 -2.67
CA LEU A 180 8.49 10.98 -3.24
C LEU A 180 8.10 9.73 -2.46
N ALA A 181 9.08 8.90 -2.07
CA ALA A 181 8.85 7.68 -1.30
C ALA A 181 8.20 8.00 0.05
N ARG A 182 8.69 9.01 0.77
CA ARG A 182 8.09 9.46 2.02
C ARG A 182 6.67 9.98 1.84
N LEU A 183 6.43 10.82 0.82
CA LEU A 183 5.09 11.34 0.55
C LEU A 183 4.07 10.22 0.31
N VAL A 184 4.45 9.20 -0.47
CA VAL A 184 3.59 8.03 -0.75
C VAL A 184 3.39 7.17 0.50
N LEU A 185 4.45 6.91 1.28
CA LEU A 185 4.35 6.14 2.53
C LEU A 185 3.46 6.85 3.56
N GLU A 186 3.65 8.15 3.77
CA GLU A 186 2.85 8.97 4.68
C GLU A 186 1.36 8.88 4.30
N ALA A 187 1.04 9.13 3.02
CA ALA A 187 -0.32 9.03 2.51
C ALA A 187 -0.91 7.61 2.65
N ALA A 188 -0.11 6.56 2.42
CA ALA A 188 -0.57 5.18 2.51
C ALA A 188 -0.93 4.77 3.95
N TYR A 189 -0.10 5.14 4.94
CA TYR A 189 -0.42 4.87 6.35
C TYR A 189 -1.61 5.70 6.83
N GLU A 190 -1.68 6.99 6.47
CA GLU A 190 -2.84 7.84 6.79
C GLU A 190 -4.15 7.27 6.21
N ALA A 191 -4.12 6.86 4.93
CA ALA A 191 -5.27 6.24 4.26
C ALA A 191 -5.66 4.90 4.90
N THR A 192 -4.68 4.10 5.34
CA THR A 192 -4.92 2.84 6.06
C THR A 192 -5.66 3.08 7.38
N LEU A 193 -5.23 4.06 8.17
CA LEU A 193 -5.88 4.37 9.45
C LEU A 193 -7.28 4.99 9.25
N CYS A 194 -7.46 5.80 8.19
CA CYS A 194 -8.80 6.25 7.79
C CYS A 194 -9.70 5.07 7.42
N ALA A 195 -9.21 4.10 6.64
CA ALA A 195 -9.93 2.88 6.31
C ALA A 195 -10.27 2.06 7.56
N ALA A 196 -9.39 2.02 8.57
CA ALA A 196 -9.65 1.33 9.84
C ALA A 196 -10.82 1.96 10.61
N LEU A 197 -10.92 3.29 10.60
CA LEU A 197 -12.05 4.00 11.20
C LEU A 197 -13.35 3.77 10.44
N ILE A 198 -13.30 3.72 9.11
CA ILE A 198 -14.46 3.38 8.28
C ILE A 198 -14.90 1.93 8.56
N ASN A 199 -13.94 1.00 8.66
CA ASN A 199 -14.18 -0.40 9.01
C ASN A 199 -14.89 -0.52 10.36
N ALA A 200 -14.34 0.12 11.40
CA ALA A 200 -14.91 0.11 12.74
C ALA A 200 -16.34 0.70 12.79
N ARG A 201 -16.58 1.82 12.09
CA ARG A 201 -17.92 2.43 11.99
C ARG A 201 -18.94 1.55 11.26
N ALA A 202 -18.47 0.67 10.38
CA ALA A 202 -19.32 -0.26 9.64
C ALA A 202 -19.61 -1.57 10.41
N GLY A 203 -19.15 -1.70 11.66
CA GLY A 203 -19.34 -2.89 12.50
C GLY A 203 -18.15 -3.85 12.51
N GLY A 204 -17.06 -3.51 11.82
CA GLY A 204 -15.79 -4.23 11.94
C GLY A 204 -15.09 -3.94 13.27
N SER A 205 -14.00 -4.67 13.51
CA SER A 205 -13.13 -4.43 14.67
C SER A 205 -12.37 -3.11 14.53
N ARG A 206 -11.99 -2.55 15.69
CA ARG A 206 -11.10 -1.39 15.80
C ARG A 206 -9.62 -1.77 15.61
N ARG A 207 -9.34 -3.07 15.49
CA ARG A 207 -8.00 -3.60 15.26
C ARG A 207 -7.53 -3.33 13.85
N VAL A 208 -6.35 -2.74 13.72
CA VAL A 208 -5.64 -2.53 12.46
C VAL A 208 -4.25 -3.13 12.53
N VAL A 209 -3.89 -3.94 11.54
CA VAL A 209 -2.58 -4.56 11.43
C VAL A 209 -1.75 -3.80 10.41
N LEU A 210 -0.71 -3.11 10.88
CA LEU A 210 0.26 -2.40 10.05
C LEU A 210 1.49 -3.28 9.80
N THR A 211 2.15 -3.05 8.68
CA THR A 211 3.43 -3.69 8.34
C THR A 211 4.40 -2.63 7.88
N ARG A 212 5.70 -2.95 7.75
CA ARG A 212 6.64 -2.06 7.05
C ARG A 212 6.39 -2.08 5.54
N LEU A 213 5.44 -1.25 5.12
CA LEU A 213 5.05 -1.13 3.73
C LEU A 213 6.26 -0.79 2.85
N GLY A 214 6.56 -1.64 1.87
CA GLY A 214 7.63 -1.42 0.89
C GLY A 214 9.07 -1.66 1.38
N GLY A 215 9.28 -2.11 2.62
CA GLY A 215 10.62 -2.38 3.18
C GLY A 215 11.28 -3.68 2.69
N GLY A 216 10.50 -4.56 2.04
CA GLY A 216 11.00 -5.80 1.43
C GLY A 216 11.42 -5.60 -0.02
N ALA A 217 10.72 -6.26 -0.96
CA ALA A 217 11.07 -6.26 -2.39
C ALA A 217 11.19 -4.87 -3.01
N PHE A 218 10.40 -3.88 -2.55
CA PHE A 218 10.46 -2.51 -3.08
C PHE A 218 11.66 -1.71 -2.57
N GLY A 219 12.35 -2.14 -1.51
CA GLY A 219 13.60 -1.54 -1.04
C GLY A 219 13.48 -0.12 -0.49
N ASN A 220 12.33 0.24 0.09
CA ASN A 220 12.20 1.52 0.80
C ASN A 220 13.03 1.48 2.09
N ASP A 221 13.62 2.62 2.45
CA ASP A 221 14.44 2.71 3.66
C ASP A 221 13.58 2.61 4.92
N ASP A 222 14.01 1.77 5.89
CA ASP A 222 13.31 1.56 7.15
C ASP A 222 13.02 2.87 7.88
N ALA A 223 13.93 3.84 7.84
CA ALA A 223 13.74 5.13 8.51
C ALA A 223 12.61 5.95 7.86
N TRP A 224 12.41 5.83 6.55
CA TRP A 224 11.31 6.52 5.85
C TRP A 224 9.96 5.92 6.23
N ILE A 225 9.93 4.58 6.29
CA ILE A 225 8.73 3.81 6.65
C ILE A 225 8.34 4.10 8.11
N ASP A 226 9.29 3.99 9.04
CA ASP A 226 9.05 4.21 10.46
C ASP A 226 8.62 5.68 10.72
N ALA A 227 9.20 6.66 10.01
CA ALA A 227 8.78 8.06 10.12
C ALA A 227 7.36 8.30 9.59
N ALA A 228 7.01 7.71 8.45
CA ALA A 228 5.67 7.81 7.87
C ALA A 228 4.60 7.15 8.77
N MET A 229 4.91 5.97 9.31
CA MET A 229 4.05 5.27 10.26
C MET A 229 3.85 6.11 11.53
N ARG A 230 4.92 6.64 12.13
CA ARG A 230 4.85 7.53 13.31
C ARG A 230 3.95 8.73 13.07
N ARG A 231 4.08 9.40 11.92
CA ARG A 231 3.22 10.53 11.56
C ARG A 231 1.75 10.12 11.55
N ALA A 232 1.41 9.05 10.84
CA ALA A 232 0.02 8.58 10.74
C ALA A 232 -0.56 8.19 12.12
N LEU A 233 0.24 7.53 12.97
CA LEU A 233 -0.16 7.18 14.34
C LEU A 233 -0.40 8.42 15.21
N HIS A 234 0.43 9.47 15.09
CA HIS A 234 0.19 10.73 15.78
C HIS A 234 -1.10 11.41 15.33
N ILE A 235 -1.41 11.39 14.03
CA ILE A 235 -2.66 11.94 13.48
C ILE A 235 -3.87 11.16 14.04
N ALA A 236 -3.77 9.83 14.11
CA ALA A 236 -4.85 8.97 14.57
C ALA A 236 -4.86 8.71 16.09
N ARG A 237 -4.00 9.36 16.87
CA ARG A 237 -3.76 9.01 18.30
C ARG A 237 -5.02 9.01 19.17
N ASN A 238 -5.99 9.87 18.85
CA ASN A 238 -7.25 9.99 19.60
C ASN A 238 -8.40 9.23 18.94
N ALA A 239 -8.11 8.41 17.93
CA ALA A 239 -9.11 7.72 17.14
C ALA A 239 -9.48 6.33 17.69
N ASP A 240 -8.91 5.96 18.85
CA ASP A 240 -9.17 4.74 19.63
C ASP A 240 -9.02 3.44 18.78
N LEU A 241 -8.03 3.42 17.89
CA LEU A 241 -7.69 2.23 17.10
C LEU A 241 -6.76 1.32 17.91
N ASP A 242 -6.98 0.01 17.83
CA ASP A 242 -6.07 -1.01 18.36
C ASP A 242 -5.04 -1.35 17.26
N VAL A 243 -3.87 -0.73 17.33
CA VAL A 243 -2.84 -0.86 16.29
C VAL A 243 -1.87 -1.97 16.63
N VAL A 244 -1.77 -2.97 15.74
CA VAL A 244 -0.78 -4.04 15.81
C VAL A 244 0.26 -3.81 14.72
N ILE A 245 1.52 -3.59 15.09
CA ILE A 245 2.63 -3.49 14.13
C ILE A 245 3.25 -4.89 13.95
N LEU A 246 3.10 -5.45 12.75
CA LEU A 246 3.53 -6.79 12.41
C LEU A 246 4.89 -6.76 11.69
N SER A 247 5.84 -7.54 12.21
CA SER A 247 7.10 -7.87 11.56
C SER A 247 7.11 -9.33 11.09
N TRP A 248 7.77 -9.60 9.98
CA TRP A 248 8.12 -10.96 9.59
C TRP A 248 9.41 -11.36 10.31
N GLY A 249 9.37 -12.43 11.10
CA GLY A 249 10.46 -12.78 12.02
C GLY A 249 10.45 -11.92 13.28
N GLY A 250 11.63 -11.60 13.83
CA GLY A 250 11.75 -10.73 15.00
C GLY A 250 11.54 -9.26 14.64
N PRO A 251 10.84 -8.46 15.48
CA PRO A 251 10.74 -7.03 15.25
C PRO A 251 12.10 -6.37 15.47
N PRO A 252 12.58 -5.54 14.52
CA PRO A 252 13.81 -4.78 14.70
C PRO A 252 13.63 -3.74 15.81
N ARG A 253 14.74 -3.31 16.42
CA ARG A 253 14.72 -2.41 17.58
C ARG A 253 13.93 -1.13 17.33
N SER A 254 14.08 -0.52 16.15
CA SER A 254 13.36 0.72 15.83
C SER A 254 11.84 0.55 15.76
N MET A 255 11.34 -0.64 15.41
CA MET A 255 9.91 -0.95 15.43
C MET A 255 9.39 -1.14 16.86
N ILE A 256 10.19 -1.76 17.73
CA ILE A 256 9.86 -1.88 19.16
C ILE A 256 9.81 -0.49 19.80
N ASP A 257 10.82 0.34 19.51
CA ASP A 257 10.87 1.71 20.01
C ASP A 257 9.69 2.54 19.49
N LEU A 258 9.34 2.42 18.20
CA LEU A 258 8.16 3.05 17.63
C LEU A 258 6.87 2.61 18.31
N ALA A 259 6.67 1.32 18.55
CA ALA A 259 5.47 0.82 19.24
C ALA A 259 5.38 1.41 20.67
N ALA A 260 6.50 1.43 21.39
CA ALA A 260 6.55 1.96 22.75
C ALA A 260 6.21 3.46 22.86
N GLU A 261 6.31 4.24 21.78
CA GLU A 261 5.86 5.65 21.74
C GLU A 261 4.33 5.80 21.88
N PHE A 262 3.55 4.74 21.60
CA PHE A 262 2.09 4.79 21.51
C PHE A 262 1.35 3.91 22.52
N GLY A 263 2.07 3.20 23.41
CA GLY A 263 1.51 2.35 24.47
C GLY A 263 1.27 0.92 24.04
#